data_AF-A0A9Y2YA82-F1
#
_entry.id   AF-A0A9Y2YA82-F1
#
_cell.length_a   1.000
_cell.length_b   1.000
_cell.length_c   1.000
_cell.angle_alpha   90.00
_cell.angle_beta   90.00
_cell.angle_gamma   90.00
#
_symmetry.space_group_name_H-M   'P 1'
#
loop_
_entity.id
_entity.type
_entity.pdbx_description
1 polymer ?
#
loop_
_entity_poly.entity_id
_entity_poly.type
_entity_poly.pdbx_seq_one_letter_code
_entity_poly.pdbx_strand_id
1 'polypeptide(L)' 'MRLLDASADDASEDEMAQLVLGIDPMREPERARMAVRSHLDRANWMVTTGYKELFAR' A
#
# COMPACT_ATOMS: atom_id res chain seq x y z
N MET A 1 -8.11 -5.78 2.49
CA MET A 1 -9.01 -4.80 1.84
C MET A 1 -8.71 -3.35 2.22
N ARG A 2 -8.50 -2.98 3.49
CA ARG A 2 -8.28 -1.56 3.89
C ARG A 2 -7.11 -0.79 3.26
N LEU A 3 -6.12 -1.47 2.69
CA LEU A 3 -4.92 -0.84 2.11
C LEU A 3 -5.05 -0.61 0.59
N LEU A 4 -5.87 -1.43 -0.07
CA LEU A 4 -6.22 -1.26 -1.48
C LEU A 4 -7.18 -0.07 -1.66
N ASP A 5 -8.11 0.11 -0.72
CA ASP A 5 -9.01 1.27 -0.71
C ASP A 5 -8.24 2.57 -0.43
N ALA A 6 -7.28 2.56 0.51
CA ALA A 6 -6.48 3.75 0.84
C ALA A 6 -5.50 4.15 -0.28
N SER A 7 -4.98 3.20 -1.05
CA SER A 7 -4.17 3.49 -2.25
C SER A 7 -5.00 3.99 -3.43
N ALA A 8 -6.31 3.74 -3.43
CA ALA A 8 -7.21 4.16 -4.52
C ALA A 8 -7.73 5.60 -4.36
N ASP A 9 -7.61 6.19 -3.16
CA ASP A 9 -8.10 7.53 -2.82
C ASP A 9 -7.03 8.64 -2.93
N ASP A 10 -5.92 8.41 -3.64
CA ASP A 10 -4.84 9.39 -3.88
C ASP A 10 -4.16 9.92 -2.59
N ALA A 11 -4.19 9.13 -1.51
CA ALA A 11 -3.49 9.47 -0.27
C ALA A 11 -1.97 9.55 -0.50
N SER A 12 -1.33 10.55 0.09
CA SER A 12 0.13 10.68 0.03
C SER A 12 0.83 9.52 0.75
N GLU A 13 2.09 9.25 0.41
CA GLU A 13 2.89 8.22 1.10
C GLU A 13 2.95 8.46 2.62
N ASP A 14 3.00 9.72 3.04
CA ASP A 14 3.05 10.11 4.44
C ASP A 14 1.72 9.82 5.16
N GLU A 15 0.59 10.12 4.53
CA GLU A 15 -0.74 9.77 5.06
C GLU A 15 -0.93 8.26 5.13
N MET A 16 -0.49 7.51 4.10
CA MET A 16 -0.51 6.06 4.14
C MET A 16 0.36 5.51 5.26
N ALA A 17 1.58 6.03 5.44
CA ALA A 17 2.47 5.61 6.52
C ALA A 17 1.81 5.84 7.88
N GLN A 18 1.20 7.00 8.11
CA GLN A 18 0.63 7.35 9.40
C GLN A 18 -0.70 6.63 9.67
N LEU A 19 -1.66 6.70 8.75
CA LEU A 19 -3.03 6.23 8.97
C LEU A 19 -3.17 4.72 8.80
N VAL A 20 -2.36 4.12 7.93
CA VAL A 20 -2.47 2.70 7.58
C VAL A 20 -1.42 1.86 8.30
N LEU A 21 -0.17 2.34 8.33
CA LEU A 21 0.96 1.58 8.88
C LEU A 21 1.31 1.98 10.31
N GLY A 22 0.75 3.08 10.83
CA GLY A 22 1.06 3.59 12.16
C GLY A 22 2.51 4.08 12.29
N ILE A 23 3.14 4.45 11.17
CA ILE A 23 4.51 4.96 11.11
C ILE A 23 4.45 6.48 10.97
N ASP A 24 5.13 7.21 11.85
CA ASP A 24 5.25 8.66 11.73
C ASP A 24 6.31 9.01 10.66
N PRO A 25 5.92 9.57 9.50
CA PRO A 25 6.85 9.88 8.42
C PRO A 25 7.78 11.05 8.74
N MET A 26 7.42 11.92 9.71
CA MET A 26 8.28 13.02 10.14
C MET A 26 9.40 12.54 11.07
N ARG A 27 9.11 11.51 11.87
CA ARG A 27 10.09 10.91 12.80
C ARG A 27 10.94 9.84 12.14
N GLU A 28 10.37 9.07 11.22
CA GLU A 28 11.01 7.91 10.59
C GLU A 28 10.77 7.87 9.06
N PRO A 29 11.24 8.88 8.31
CA PRO A 29 10.87 9.08 6.89
C PRO A 29 11.31 7.94 5.99
N GLU A 30 12.50 7.38 6.19
CA GLU A 30 12.98 6.27 5.37
C GLU A 30 12.16 5.00 5.61
N ARG A 31 11.90 4.67 6.89
CA ARG A 31 11.09 3.50 7.27
C ARG A 31 9.66 3.62 6.77
N ALA A 32 9.07 4.81 6.85
CA ALA A 32 7.75 5.11 6.31
C ALA A 32 7.68 4.80 4.80
N ARG A 33 8.57 5.38 4.01
CA ARG A 33 8.61 5.18 2.54
C ARG A 33 8.82 3.72 2.16
N MET A 34 9.77 3.04 2.80
CA MET A 34 10.04 1.63 2.51
C MET A 34 8.83 0.73 2.81
N ALA A 35 8.16 0.97 3.94
CA ALA A 35 7.00 0.20 4.32
C ALA A 35 5.83 0.45 3.35
N VAL A 36 5.55 1.70 3.02
CA VAL A 36 4.52 2.08 2.03
C VAL A 36 4.78 1.40 0.69
N ARG A 37 5.99 1.53 0.12
CA ARG A 37 6.34 0.89 -1.16
C ARG A 37 6.15 -0.62 -1.14
N SER A 38 6.66 -1.31 -0.11
CA SER A 38 6.50 -2.76 0.03
C SER A 38 5.03 -3.20 0.16
N HIS A 39 4.21 -2.37 0.79
CA HIS A 39 2.77 -2.61 0.87
C HIS A 39 2.07 -2.41 -0.48
N LEU A 40 2.41 -1.35 -1.22
CA LEU A 40 1.90 -1.11 -2.58
C LEU A 40 2.30 -2.23 -3.55
N ASP A 41 3.55 -2.67 -3.52
CA ASP A 41 4.04 -3.76 -4.37
C ASP A 41 3.24 -5.05 -4.15
N ARG A 42 2.96 -5.39 -2.88
CA ARG A 42 2.14 -6.57 -2.53
C ARG A 42 0.68 -6.40 -2.97
N ALA A 43 0.11 -5.23 -2.77
CA ALA A 43 -1.25 -4.91 -3.18
C ALA A 43 -1.40 -5.01 -4.71
N ASN A 44 -0.45 -4.44 -5.47
CA ASN A 44 -0.40 -4.52 -6.91
C ASN A 44 -0.22 -5.97 -7.40
N TRP A 45 0.65 -6.76 -6.76
CA TRP A 45 0.83 -8.18 -7.10
C TRP A 45 -0.47 -8.98 -6.91
N MET A 46 -1.20 -8.75 -5.82
CA MET A 46 -2.50 -9.41 -5.58
C MET A 46 -3.52 -9.09 -6.68
N VAL A 47 -3.57 -7.84 -7.16
CA VAL A 47 -4.51 -7.42 -8.21
C VAL A 47 -4.08 -7.92 -9.59
N THR A 48 -2.79 -7.83 -9.91
CA THR A 48 -2.28 -8.12 -11.25
C THR A 48 -1.99 -9.59 -11.51
N THR A 49 -1.70 -10.37 -10.45
CA THR A 49 -1.40 -11.81 -10.55
C THR A 49 -2.46 -12.63 -9.85
N GLY A 50 -2.77 -12.32 -8.57
CA GLY A 50 -3.75 -13.07 -7.78
C GLY A 50 -5.18 -12.99 -8.31
N TYR A 51 -5.59 -11.86 -8.90
CA TYR A 51 -6.92 -11.70 -9.50
C TYR A 51 -7.03 -12.27 -10.92
N LYS A 52 -5.92 -12.32 -11.68
CA LYS A 52 -5.91 -12.91 -13.03
C LYS A 52 -6.21 -14.41 -13.00
N GLU A 53 -5.77 -15.13 -11.96
CA GLU A 53 -6.08 -16.57 -11.82
C GLU A 53 -7.54 -16.84 -11.42
N LEU A 54 -8.24 -15.88 -10.81
CA LEU A 54 -9.65 -16.02 -10.44
C LEU A 54 -10.63 -15.79 -11.60
N PHE A 55 -10.18 -15.14 -12.68
CA PHE A 55 -11.03 -14.82 -13.85
C PHE A 55 -10.43 -15.26 -15.19
N ALA A 56 -9.29 -15.95 -15.21
CA ALA A 56 -8.81 -16.65 -16.39
C ALA A 56 -9.64 -17.92 -16.62
N ARG A 57 -10.84 -17.76 -17.19
CA ARG A 57 -11.60 -18.86 -17.77
C ARG A 57 -12.14 -18.48 -19.14
#